data_AF-A0A9E0S7X5-F1
#
_entry.id   AF-A0A9E0S7X5-F1
#
_cell.length_a   1.000
_cell.length_b   1.000
_cell.length_c   1.000
_cell.angle_alpha   90.00
_cell.angle_beta   90.00
_cell.angle_gamma   90.00
#
_symmetry.space_group_name_H-M   'P 1'
#
loop_
_entity.id
_entity.type
_entity.pdbx_description
1 polymer ?
#
loop_
_entity_poly.entity_id
_entity_poly.type
_entity_poly.pdbx_seq_one_letter_code
_entity_poly.pdbx_strand_id
1 'polypeptide(L)'
;MRKTFLLLSPLVFLNCFQTERHCSDFKTGTFEFTYVIDGEEKTGTFVRTNDLNIDYYDNKIDSASIRWINDCEFIQKKINPKNKSEERAIHMKILNTTEDSYTFEYQLAVKDPYKKKRVEKGTAKKIK
;
A
#
# COMPACT_ATOMS: atom_id res chain seq x y z
N MET A 1 -48.34 2.69 -45.87
CA MET A 1 -48.03 3.25 -44.53
C MET A 1 -47.00 2.36 -43.87
N ARG A 2 -45.73 2.77 -43.81
CA ARG A 2 -44.62 1.95 -43.28
C ARG A 2 -44.08 2.67 -42.03
N LYS A 3 -44.47 2.20 -40.84
CA LYS A 3 -43.99 2.76 -39.56
C LYS A 3 -42.62 2.15 -39.27
N THR A 4 -41.54 2.88 -39.54
CA THR A 4 -40.20 2.53 -39.08
C THR A 4 -40.08 2.85 -37.59
N PHE A 5 -40.08 1.80 -36.76
CA PHE A 5 -39.82 1.91 -35.34
C PHE A 5 -38.30 2.01 -35.16
N LEU A 6 -37.80 3.24 -34.97
CA LEU A 6 -36.40 3.49 -34.60
C LEU A 6 -36.20 3.05 -33.15
N LEU A 7 -35.63 1.86 -32.98
CA LEU A 7 -35.22 1.32 -31.69
C LEU A 7 -34.01 2.15 -31.20
N LEU A 8 -34.25 3.11 -30.32
CA LEU A 8 -33.22 3.91 -29.67
C LEU A 8 -32.50 3.01 -28.64
N SER A 9 -31.36 2.46 -29.03
CA SER A 9 -30.48 1.70 -28.13
C SER A 9 -29.89 2.65 -27.08
N PRO A 10 -30.04 2.40 -25.77
CA PRO A 10 -29.40 3.23 -24.76
C PRO A 10 -27.89 2.98 -24.77
N LEU A 11 -27.12 4.02 -25.11
CA LEU A 11 -25.67 4.06 -24.91
C LEU A 11 -25.40 4.00 -23.40
N VAL A 12 -25.04 2.82 -22.90
CA VAL A 12 -24.54 2.69 -21.54
C VAL A 12 -23.10 3.18 -21.54
N PHE A 13 -22.87 4.39 -20.99
CA PHE A 13 -21.53 4.88 -20.71
C PHE A 13 -20.93 4.02 -19.60
N LEU A 14 -20.08 3.05 -19.97
CA LEU A 14 -19.19 2.37 -19.04
C LEU A 14 -18.11 3.38 -18.63
N ASN A 15 -18.38 4.16 -17.58
CA ASN A 15 -17.33 4.93 -16.92
C ASN A 15 -16.36 3.93 -16.28
N CYS A 16 -15.24 3.71 -16.96
CA CYS A 16 -14.10 3.03 -16.37
C CYS A 16 -13.53 4.00 -15.33
N PHE A 17 -13.82 3.78 -14.05
CA PHE A 17 -13.24 4.57 -12.97
C PHE A 17 -11.73 4.36 -13.01
N GLN A 18 -11.03 5.35 -13.56
CA GLN A 18 -9.58 5.33 -13.64
C GLN A 18 -9.05 5.76 -12.28
N THR A 19 -8.46 4.80 -11.60
CA THR A 19 -8.02 5.00 -10.24
C THR A 19 -6.84 5.94 -10.17
N GLU A 20 -6.96 7.03 -9.40
CA GLU A 20 -5.87 7.97 -9.16
C GLU A 20 -4.67 7.26 -8.51
N ARG A 21 -3.47 7.50 -9.06
CA ARG A 21 -2.24 6.81 -8.66
C ARG A 21 -1.03 7.73 -8.80
N HIS A 22 -0.94 8.73 -7.93
CA HIS A 22 0.18 9.67 -7.84
C HIS A 22 1.23 9.18 -6.84
N CYS A 23 1.84 8.03 -7.11
CA CYS A 23 2.71 7.36 -6.13
C CYS A 23 3.96 8.16 -5.74
N SER A 24 4.46 9.04 -6.62
CA SER A 24 5.57 9.95 -6.36
C SER A 24 5.37 10.75 -5.06
N ASP A 25 4.15 11.19 -4.83
CA ASP A 25 3.78 12.08 -3.73
C ASP A 25 3.83 11.36 -2.38
N PHE A 26 3.83 10.03 -2.44
CA PHE A 26 3.90 9.12 -1.31
C PHE A 26 5.23 8.37 -1.26
N LYS A 27 6.28 8.76 -2.00
CA LYS A 27 7.60 8.11 -1.85
C LYS A 27 8.28 8.48 -0.54
N THR A 28 8.05 9.69 -0.05
CA THR A 28 8.58 10.18 1.21
C THR A 28 7.52 10.94 1.99
N GLY A 29 7.72 11.07 3.30
CA GLY A 29 6.81 11.81 4.18
C GLY A 29 6.66 11.14 5.53
N THR A 30 5.78 11.73 6.35
CA THR A 30 5.34 11.13 7.61
C THR A 30 3.93 10.63 7.42
N PHE A 31 3.69 9.40 7.87
CA PHE A 31 2.43 8.72 7.68
C PHE A 31 1.90 8.19 9.00
N GLU A 32 0.58 8.05 9.09
CA GLU A 32 -0.13 7.41 10.18
C GLU A 32 -0.83 6.15 9.66
N PHE A 33 -0.85 5.12 10.50
CA PHE A 33 -1.56 3.86 10.25
C PHE A 33 -2.27 3.39 11.52
N THR A 34 -3.43 2.74 11.34
CA THR A 34 -4.17 2.10 12.43
C THR A 34 -3.91 0.59 12.42
N TYR A 35 -3.84 0.02 13.62
CA TYR A 35 -3.71 -1.42 13.82
C TYR A 35 -4.43 -1.83 15.10
N VAL A 36 -4.92 -3.08 15.15
CA VAL A 36 -5.65 -3.59 16.31
C VAL A 36 -4.74 -4.55 17.09
N ILE A 37 -4.60 -4.32 18.39
CA ILE A 37 -3.95 -5.22 19.34
C ILE A 37 -4.92 -5.47 20.48
N ASP A 38 -5.17 -6.75 20.80
CA ASP A 38 -6.05 -7.17 21.89
C ASP A 38 -7.48 -6.57 21.85
N GLY A 39 -7.95 -6.25 20.63
CA GLY A 39 -9.27 -5.63 20.42
C GLY A 39 -9.30 -4.10 20.54
N GLU A 40 -8.16 -3.47 20.88
CA GLU A 40 -8.01 -2.02 20.93
C GLU A 40 -7.38 -1.50 19.64
N GLU A 41 -8.01 -0.49 19.02
CA GLU A 41 -7.41 0.24 17.90
C GLU A 41 -6.31 1.16 18.43
N LYS A 42 -5.12 1.00 17.89
CA LYS A 42 -3.95 1.85 18.15
C LYS A 42 -3.51 2.52 16.87
N THR A 43 -2.95 3.71 17.01
CA THR A 43 -2.29 4.41 15.92
C THR A 43 -0.77 4.26 16.04
N GLY A 44 -0.12 4.15 14.90
CA GLY A 44 1.33 4.23 14.76
C GLY A 44 1.67 5.27 13.72
N THR A 45 2.90 5.77 13.76
CA THR A 45 3.41 6.67 12.72
C THR A 45 4.67 6.10 12.11
N PHE A 46 4.96 6.47 10.88
CA PHE A 46 6.25 6.16 10.28
C PHE A 46 6.75 7.30 9.43
N VAL A 47 8.07 7.48 9.45
CA VAL A 47 8.77 8.43 8.58
C VAL A 47 9.46 7.63 7.51
N ARG A 48 9.17 7.97 6.25
CA ARG A 48 9.76 7.33 5.09
C ARG A 48 10.62 8.32 4.31
N THR A 49 11.89 7.96 4.13
CA THR A 49 12.85 8.65 3.27
C THR A 49 13.00 7.87 1.95
N ASN A 50 13.96 8.26 1.11
CA ASN A 50 14.25 7.56 -0.13
C ASN A 50 14.73 6.11 0.09
N ASP A 51 15.36 5.86 1.24
CA ASP A 51 16.13 4.65 1.55
C ASP A 51 15.77 4.02 2.91
N LEU A 52 14.94 4.66 3.73
CA LEU A 52 14.56 4.18 5.06
C LEU A 52 13.05 4.31 5.31
N ASN A 53 12.53 3.36 6.09
CA ASN A 53 11.24 3.43 6.77
C ASN A 53 11.50 3.34 8.28
N ILE A 54 11.09 4.36 9.04
CA ILE A 54 11.27 4.41 10.50
C ILE A 54 9.90 4.38 11.15
N ASP A 55 9.55 3.27 11.79
CA ASP A 55 8.24 3.03 12.39
C ASP A 55 8.24 3.35 13.89
N TYR A 56 7.25 4.10 14.35
CA TYR A 56 7.01 4.48 15.73
C TYR A 56 5.66 3.93 16.18
N TYR A 57 5.68 2.93 17.06
CA TYR A 57 4.48 2.27 17.57
C TYR A 57 4.73 1.73 18.96
N ASP A 58 3.75 1.84 19.88
CA ASP A 58 3.82 1.19 21.20
C ASP A 58 5.13 1.49 21.97
N ASN A 59 5.59 2.75 21.94
CA ASN A 59 6.88 3.22 22.49
C ASN A 59 8.13 2.50 21.94
N LYS A 60 8.01 1.81 20.82
CA LYS A 60 9.08 1.14 20.09
C LYS A 60 9.40 1.91 18.82
N ILE A 61 10.67 1.83 18.45
CA ILE A 61 11.18 2.33 17.18
C ILE A 61 11.74 1.14 16.43
N ASP A 62 11.30 0.97 15.18
CA ASP A 62 11.86 0.00 14.25
C ASP A 62 12.33 0.71 12.98
N SER A 63 13.24 0.09 12.24
CA SER A 63 13.78 0.68 11.03
C SER A 63 14.01 -0.38 9.97
N ALA A 64 13.60 -0.05 8.74
CA ALA A 64 13.77 -0.87 7.56
C ALA A 64 14.45 -0.09 6.45
N SER A 65 15.35 -0.73 5.70
CA SER A 65 15.88 -0.20 4.46
C SER A 65 14.84 -0.31 3.35
N ILE A 66 14.74 0.69 2.49
CA ILE A 66 13.87 0.74 1.31
C ILE A 66 14.71 0.64 0.03
N ARG A 67 14.23 -0.15 -0.92
CA ARG A 67 14.72 -0.16 -2.29
C ARG A 67 13.55 -0.06 -3.26
N TRP A 68 13.42 1.10 -3.91
CA TRP A 68 12.40 1.33 -4.93
C TRP A 68 12.66 0.49 -6.18
N ILE A 69 11.59 -0.08 -6.72
CA ILE A 69 11.56 -0.77 -8.02
C ILE A 69 11.07 0.20 -9.09
N ASN A 70 10.02 0.95 -8.76
CA ASN A 70 9.45 2.05 -9.55
C ASN A 70 8.78 3.04 -8.58
N ASP A 71 7.99 4.00 -9.06
CA ASP A 71 7.37 4.99 -8.16
C ASP A 71 6.30 4.43 -7.23
N CYS A 72 5.69 3.28 -7.55
CA CYS A 72 4.62 2.67 -6.79
C CYS A 72 4.99 1.38 -6.07
N GLU A 73 6.19 0.84 -6.31
CA GLU A 73 6.61 -0.47 -5.81
C GLU A 73 8.01 -0.38 -5.21
N PHE A 74 8.17 -0.96 -4.01
CA PHE A 74 9.44 -1.01 -3.31
C PHE A 74 9.57 -2.26 -2.46
N ILE A 75 10.81 -2.62 -2.16
CA ILE A 75 11.14 -3.66 -1.19
C ILE A 75 11.57 -2.99 0.11
N GLN A 76 11.02 -3.42 1.23
CA GLN A 76 11.55 -3.08 2.56
C GLN A 76 12.15 -4.30 3.25
N LYS A 77 13.19 -4.09 4.05
CA LYS A 77 13.83 -5.12 4.86
C LYS A 77 14.25 -4.51 6.19
N LYS A 78 13.91 -5.16 7.32
CA LYS A 78 14.34 -4.69 8.65
C LYS A 78 15.85 -4.59 8.74
N ILE A 79 16.33 -3.52 9.36
CA ILE A 79 17.76 -3.28 9.61
C ILE A 79 18.24 -4.17 10.75
N ASN A 80 17.45 -4.27 11.82
CA ASN A 80 17.77 -5.04 13.03
C ASN A 80 16.71 -6.13 13.30
N PRO A 81 16.61 -7.18 12.46
CA PRO A 81 15.63 -8.24 12.65
C PRO A 81 15.92 -9.05 13.92
N LYS A 82 14.88 -9.33 14.71
CA LYS A 82 15.03 -10.11 15.97
C LYS A 82 14.94 -11.62 15.77
N ASN A 83 14.46 -12.05 14.61
CA ASN A 83 14.26 -13.46 14.28
C ASN A 83 14.24 -13.66 12.76
N LYS A 84 14.36 -14.92 12.32
CA LYS A 84 14.35 -15.30 10.89
C LYS A 84 13.08 -14.89 10.14
N SER A 85 11.95 -14.75 10.82
CA SER A 85 10.72 -14.31 10.15
C SER A 85 10.84 -12.85 9.70
N GLU A 86 11.43 -12.00 10.55
CA GLU A 86 11.66 -10.56 10.33
C GLU A 86 12.78 -10.25 9.34
N GLU A 87 13.74 -11.17 9.15
CA GLU A 87 14.81 -11.03 8.14
C GLU A 87 14.25 -11.01 6.69
N ARG A 88 13.05 -11.54 6.49
CA ARG A 88 12.45 -11.68 5.16
C ARG A 88 12.01 -10.32 4.64
N ALA A 89 12.49 -9.98 3.46
CA ALA A 89 12.11 -8.75 2.77
C ALA A 89 10.64 -8.80 2.34
N ILE A 90 9.98 -7.65 2.45
CA ILE A 90 8.57 -7.44 2.10
C ILE A 90 8.50 -6.57 0.85
N HIS A 91 7.73 -7.01 -0.14
CA HIS A 91 7.37 -6.22 -1.30
C HIS A 91 6.11 -5.44 -1.02
N MET A 92 6.18 -4.12 -1.20
CA MET A 92 5.11 -3.16 -0.99
C MET A 92 4.70 -2.58 -2.34
N LYS A 93 3.39 -2.47 -2.58
CA LYS A 93 2.83 -1.87 -3.79
C LYS A 93 1.68 -0.93 -3.46
N ILE A 94 1.81 0.33 -3.85
CA ILE A 94 0.73 1.33 -3.78
C ILE A 94 -0.31 1.02 -4.88
N LEU A 95 -1.58 0.92 -4.48
CA LEU A 95 -2.71 0.57 -5.34
C LEU A 95 -3.49 1.83 -5.79
N ASN A 96 -3.94 2.62 -4.82
CA ASN A 96 -4.62 3.90 -5.05
C ASN A 96 -3.98 4.99 -4.22
N THR A 97 -4.13 6.22 -4.70
CA THR A 97 -3.89 7.43 -3.92
C THR A 97 -5.17 8.26 -3.82
N THR A 98 -5.20 9.11 -2.82
CA THR A 98 -6.11 10.26 -2.64
C THR A 98 -5.24 11.48 -2.34
N GLU A 99 -5.83 12.62 -1.97
CA GLU A 99 -5.08 13.82 -1.59
C GLU A 99 -4.10 13.58 -0.43
N ASP A 100 -4.53 12.87 0.62
CA ASP A 100 -3.75 12.70 1.85
C ASP A 100 -3.55 11.23 2.26
N SER A 101 -3.98 10.25 1.47
CA SER A 101 -3.85 8.84 1.82
C SER A 101 -3.60 7.94 0.62
N TYR A 102 -3.09 6.74 0.87
CA TYR A 102 -2.93 5.71 -0.14
C TYR A 102 -3.27 4.33 0.41
N THR A 103 -3.78 3.46 -0.47
CA THR A 103 -3.93 2.04 -0.18
C THR A 103 -2.75 1.28 -0.77
N PHE A 104 -2.33 0.23 -0.09
CA PHE A 104 -1.22 -0.59 -0.53
C PHE A 104 -1.51 -2.06 -0.30
N GLU A 105 -0.81 -2.91 -1.06
CA GLU A 105 -0.69 -4.32 -0.77
C GLU A 105 0.74 -4.68 -0.42
N TYR A 106 0.90 -5.71 0.40
CA TYR A 106 2.20 -6.24 0.76
C TYR A 106 2.24 -7.76 0.87
N GLN A 107 3.44 -8.29 0.64
CA GLN A 107 3.70 -9.72 0.58
C GLN A 107 5.20 -9.99 0.77
N LEU A 108 5.58 -11.25 0.99
CA LEU A 108 6.98 -11.65 0.94
C LEU A 108 7.58 -11.36 -0.45
N ALA A 109 8.74 -10.71 -0.49
CA ALA A 109 9.45 -10.39 -1.73
C ALA A 109 9.93 -11.65 -2.46
N VAL A 110 10.31 -12.68 -1.70
CA VAL A 110 10.72 -13.99 -2.22
C VAL A 110 9.57 -14.98 -2.05
N LYS A 111 9.19 -15.64 -3.15
CA LYS A 111 8.17 -16.69 -3.13
C LYS A 111 8.72 -17.93 -2.43
N ASP A 112 7.99 -18.39 -1.41
CA ASP A 112 8.21 -19.71 -0.82
C ASP A 112 7.44 -20.74 -1.67
N PRO A 113 8.10 -21.69 -2.34
CA PRO A 113 7.43 -22.65 -3.22
C PRO A 113 6.50 -23.61 -2.45
N TYR A 114 6.69 -23.76 -1.14
CA TYR A 114 5.92 -24.67 -0.30
C TYR A 114 4.78 -23.97 0.46
N LYS A 115 4.64 -22.64 0.32
CA LYS A 115 3.58 -21.87 0.97
C LYS A 115 2.74 -21.10 -0.03
N LYS A 116 1.43 -21.03 0.24
CA LYS A 116 0.54 -20.17 -0.53
C LYS A 116 0.94 -18.71 -0.32
N LYS A 117 0.99 -17.97 -1.43
CA LYS A 117 1.24 -16.54 -1.43
C LYS A 117 0.14 -15.83 -0.63
N ARG A 118 0.53 -15.12 0.44
CA ARG A 118 -0.37 -14.28 1.23
C ARG A 118 -0.10 -12.83 0.86
N VAL A 119 -1.15 -12.17 0.37
CA VAL A 119 -1.15 -10.74 0.03
C VAL A 119 -2.09 -10.08 1.02
N GLU A 120 -1.58 -9.10 1.73
CA GLU A 120 -2.34 -8.30 2.69
C GLU A 120 -2.48 -6.88 2.15
N LYS A 121 -3.48 -6.16 2.64
CA LYS A 121 -3.76 -4.78 2.23
C LYS A 121 -3.84 -3.89 3.44
N GLY A 122 -3.42 -2.64 3.27
CA GLY A 122 -3.49 -1.61 4.29
C GLY A 122 -3.72 -0.24 3.67
N THR A 123 -3.91 0.73 4.55
CA THR A 123 -4.07 2.15 4.21
C THR A 123 -3.12 2.95 5.09
N ALA A 124 -2.50 3.96 4.52
CA ALA A 124 -1.69 4.91 5.27
C ALA A 124 -2.09 6.34 4.90
N LYS A 125 -2.17 7.19 5.91
CA LYS A 125 -2.51 8.61 5.77
C LYS A 125 -1.25 9.45 5.91
N LYS A 126 -0.94 10.29 4.93
CA LYS A 126 0.15 11.27 4.99
C LYS A 126 -0.27 12.41 5.93
N ILE A 127 0.59 12.71 6.90
CA ILE A 127 0.36 13.77 7.89
C ILE A 127 1.38 14.90 7.82
N LYS A 128 2.54 14.66 7.20
CA LYS A 128 3.59 15.67 6.92
C LYS A 128 4.36 15.30 5.65
#